data_AF-A0A0G0UKV7-F1
#
_entry.id   AF-A0A0G0UKV7-F1
#
_cell.length_a   1.000
_cell.length_b   1.000
_cell.length_c   1.000
_cell.angle_alpha   90.00
_cell.angle_beta   90.00
_cell.angle_gamma   90.00
#
_symmetry.space_group_name_H-M   'P 1'
#
loop_
_entity.id
_entity.type
_entity.pdbx_description
1 polymer ?
#
loop_
_entity_poly.entity_id
_entity_poly.type
_entity_poly.pdbx_seq_one_letter_code
_entity_poly.pdbx_strand_id
1 'polypeptide(L)'
;MEREAETLSGGEAQRIRLASQIGTKLSGTLYVLDEPTIGLHERDTERLIGTLKSLRDQSNTVIVVEHDEETIFASDFLVDLGPFAGKNGGEVVATGETNKLVNPSGRITSLTLDYLKGKRKIEVPSRRTKTTEKIKLIGARANNLKNVDVEIPLRKLVCISGVSGSGKSTLLHDVLYKNLQRIKSRINAPLEHLSKLFGNEYIDKLVMVDQSPIGRSPRSNPATYTGTSII
;
A
#
# COMPACT_ATOMS: atom_id res chain seq x y z
N MET A 1 -12.07 21.49 11.35
CA MET A 1 -11.39 20.40 10.61
C MET A 1 -11.22 20.90 9.18
N GLU A 2 -10.08 21.50 8.86
CA GLU A 2 -9.77 21.99 7.51
C GLU A 2 -8.54 21.20 7.03
N ARG A 3 -8.78 20.02 6.44
CA ARG A 3 -7.75 19.33 5.67
C ARG A 3 -8.23 19.36 4.23
N GLU A 4 -7.47 20.02 3.37
CA GLU A 4 -7.79 20.13 1.94
C GLU A 4 -7.84 18.74 1.32
N ALA A 5 -8.85 18.49 0.48
CA ALA A 5 -9.06 17.20 -0.18
C ALA A 5 -7.85 16.75 -1.01
N GLU A 6 -7.05 17.71 -1.49
CA GLU A 6 -5.82 17.48 -2.27
C GLU A 6 -4.66 16.88 -1.45
N THR A 7 -4.71 16.96 -0.12
CA THR A 7 -3.65 16.44 0.79
C THR A 7 -3.93 15.02 1.28
N LEU A 8 -4.99 14.39 0.79
CA LEU A 8 -5.38 13.03 1.15
C LEU A 8 -4.66 12.02 0.25
N SER A 9 -4.21 10.91 0.83
CA SER A 9 -3.79 9.76 0.03
C SER A 9 -4.98 9.16 -0.72
N GLY A 10 -4.74 8.43 -1.82
CA GLY A 10 -5.80 7.76 -2.58
C GLY A 10 -6.70 6.89 -1.70
N GLY A 11 -6.11 6.12 -0.78
CA GLY A 11 -6.87 5.31 0.19
C GLY A 11 -7.64 6.13 1.23
N GLU A 12 -7.13 7.30 1.66
CA GLU A 12 -7.91 8.21 2.52
C GLU A 12 -9.12 8.78 1.79
N ALA A 13 -8.96 9.23 0.54
CA ALA A 13 -10.06 9.75 -0.27
C ALA A 13 -11.13 8.67 -0.55
N GLN A 14 -10.71 7.44 -0.86
CA GLN A 14 -11.61 6.31 -1.06
C GLN A 14 -12.41 5.99 0.21
N ARG A 15 -11.77 5.95 1.38
CA ARG A 15 -12.47 5.69 2.66
C ARG A 15 -13.42 6.80 3.05
N ILE A 16 -13.10 8.07 2.76
CA ILE A 16 -14.06 9.18 2.95
C ILE A 16 -15.29 9.00 2.06
N ARG A 17 -15.10 8.60 0.80
CA ARG A 17 -16.20 8.29 -0.10
C ARG A 17 -17.03 7.11 0.40
N LEU A 18 -16.40 6.05 0.92
CA LEU A 18 -17.11 4.93 1.52
C LEU A 18 -17.93 5.36 2.74
N ALA A 19 -17.34 6.15 3.64
CA ALA A 19 -18.01 6.66 4.83
C ALA A 19 -19.25 7.50 4.49
N SER A 20 -19.18 8.32 3.43
CA SER A 20 -20.33 9.12 2.99
C SER A 20 -21.48 8.27 2.46
N GLN A 21 -21.20 7.12 1.82
CA GLN A 21 -22.22 6.22 1.32
C GLN A 21 -22.96 5.44 2.43
N ILE A 22 -22.29 5.12 3.53
CA ILE A 22 -22.95 4.46 4.67
C ILE A 22 -24.02 5.40 5.27
N GLY A 23 -23.75 6.70 5.27
CA GLY A 23 -24.66 7.72 5.81
C GLY A 23 -25.96 7.89 5.01
N THR A 24 -25.98 7.51 3.73
CA THR A 24 -27.15 7.73 2.86
C THR A 24 -28.24 6.66 2.99
N LYS A 25 -27.98 5.55 3.70
CA LYS A 25 -28.94 4.44 3.93
C LYS A 25 -29.66 3.97 2.67
N LEU A 26 -28.94 3.89 1.54
CA LEU A 26 -29.48 3.39 0.29
C LEU A 26 -29.71 1.87 0.39
N SER A 27 -30.75 1.38 -0.30
CA SER A 27 -31.11 -0.04 -0.42
C SER A 27 -31.26 -0.39 -1.90
N GLY A 28 -30.97 -1.64 -2.28
CA GLY A 28 -31.03 -2.09 -3.67
C GLY A 28 -29.91 -1.53 -4.56
N THR A 29 -28.81 -1.06 -3.96
CA THR A 29 -27.67 -0.47 -4.67
C THR A 29 -26.57 -1.52 -4.88
N LEU A 30 -25.89 -1.46 -6.03
CA LEU A 30 -24.67 -2.22 -6.29
C LEU A 30 -23.45 -1.32 -6.02
N TYR A 31 -22.69 -1.63 -4.99
CA TYR A 31 -21.41 -1.01 -4.69
C TYR A 31 -20.28 -1.82 -5.32
N VAL A 32 -19.38 -1.15 -6.03
CA VAL A 32 -18.16 -1.74 -6.58
C VAL A 32 -16.97 -0.98 -6.01
N LEU A 33 -16.07 -1.69 -5.34
CA LEU A 33 -14.89 -1.13 -4.68
C LEU A 33 -13.63 -1.78 -5.24
N ASP A 34 -12.62 -0.95 -5.48
CA ASP A 34 -11.32 -1.35 -6.00
C ASP A 34 -10.25 -1.19 -4.90
N GLU A 35 -9.79 -2.31 -4.34
CA GLU A 35 -8.77 -2.40 -3.27
C GLU A 35 -8.95 -1.40 -2.09
N PRO A 36 -10.10 -1.42 -1.38
CA PRO A 36 -10.37 -0.48 -0.28
C PRO A 36 -9.42 -0.60 0.92
N THR A 37 -8.65 -1.68 1.04
CA THR A 37 -7.62 -1.84 2.09
C THR A 37 -6.32 -1.07 1.78
N ILE A 38 -6.15 -0.51 0.58
CA ILE A 38 -4.93 0.26 0.23
C ILE A 38 -4.66 1.35 1.27
N GLY A 39 -3.42 1.34 1.79
CA GLY A 39 -2.94 2.31 2.76
C GLY A 39 -3.64 2.23 4.12
N LEU A 40 -4.40 1.16 4.38
CA LEU A 40 -4.95 0.82 5.67
C LEU A 40 -3.92 0.00 6.46
N HIS A 41 -3.97 0.13 7.78
CA HIS A 41 -3.19 -0.73 8.66
C HIS A 41 -4.04 -1.95 9.01
N GLU A 42 -3.42 -3.12 9.18
CA GLU A 42 -4.10 -4.40 9.48
C GLU A 42 -5.11 -4.28 10.63
N ARG A 43 -4.74 -3.62 11.73
CA ARG A 43 -5.65 -3.25 12.84
C ARG A 43 -6.99 -2.60 12.42
N ASP A 44 -7.01 -1.84 11.34
CA ASP A 44 -8.19 -1.11 10.88
C ASP A 44 -8.97 -1.89 9.79
N THR A 45 -8.44 -3.01 9.27
CA THR A 45 -9.08 -3.88 8.27
C THR A 45 -10.39 -4.47 8.77
N GLU A 46 -10.43 -4.97 10.01
CA GLU A 46 -11.65 -5.51 10.62
C GLU A 46 -12.81 -4.50 10.62
N ARG A 47 -12.51 -3.21 10.86
CA ARG A 47 -13.52 -2.13 10.84
C ARG A 47 -14.05 -1.86 9.44
N LEU A 48 -13.18 -1.94 8.43
CA LEU A 48 -13.57 -1.83 7.03
C LEU A 48 -14.46 -3.02 6.64
N ILE A 49 -14.08 -4.24 6.99
CA ILE A 49 -14.89 -5.44 6.76
C ILE A 49 -16.28 -5.29 7.41
N GLY A 50 -16.34 -4.84 8.67
CA GLY A 50 -17.62 -4.59 9.36
C GLY A 50 -18.48 -3.55 8.64
N THR A 51 -17.85 -2.51 8.09
CA THR A 51 -18.51 -1.49 7.26
C THR A 51 -19.10 -2.08 5.98
N LEU A 52 -18.32 -2.90 5.25
CA LEU A 52 -18.77 -3.53 4.01
C LEU A 52 -19.94 -4.50 4.27
N LYS A 53 -19.87 -5.27 5.37
CA LYS A 53 -20.98 -6.12 5.81
C LYS A 53 -22.22 -5.30 6.16
N SER A 54 -22.07 -4.17 6.84
CA SER A 54 -23.21 -3.29 7.12
C SER A 54 -23.85 -2.74 5.84
N LEU A 55 -23.08 -2.43 4.80
CA LEU A 55 -23.64 -2.00 3.51
C LEU A 55 -24.44 -3.13 2.87
N ARG A 56 -23.88 -4.34 2.82
CA ARG A 56 -24.55 -5.55 2.34
C ARG A 56 -25.86 -5.80 3.08
N ASP A 57 -25.84 -5.75 4.41
CA ASP A 57 -26.98 -6.04 5.28
C ASP A 57 -28.13 -5.03 5.13
N GLN A 58 -27.88 -3.87 4.52
CA GLN A 58 -28.90 -2.90 4.09
C GLN A 58 -29.55 -3.26 2.75
N SER A 59 -29.57 -4.55 2.37
CA SER A 59 -30.09 -5.05 1.09
C SER A 59 -29.38 -4.46 -0.13
N ASN A 60 -28.06 -4.30 -0.04
CA ASN A 60 -27.20 -3.91 -1.15
C ASN A 60 -26.32 -5.07 -1.58
N THR A 61 -25.83 -4.99 -2.81
CA THR A 61 -24.76 -5.88 -3.30
C THR A 61 -23.44 -5.14 -3.21
N VAL A 62 -22.41 -5.79 -2.66
CA VAL A 62 -21.08 -5.20 -2.51
C VAL A 62 -20.07 -6.11 -3.20
N ILE A 63 -19.48 -5.63 -4.31
CA ILE A 63 -18.41 -6.29 -5.03
C ILE A 63 -17.10 -5.58 -4.70
N VAL A 64 -16.10 -6.35 -4.30
CA VAL A 64 -14.80 -5.82 -3.89
C VAL A 64 -13.70 -6.56 -4.65
N VAL A 65 -12.82 -5.81 -5.30
CA VAL A 65 -11.51 -6.31 -5.76
C VAL A 65 -10.54 -6.18 -4.60
N GLU A 66 -9.96 -7.29 -4.16
CA GLU A 66 -9.04 -7.31 -3.01
C GLU A 66 -7.96 -8.38 -3.12
N HIS A 67 -6.88 -8.16 -2.38
CA HIS A 67 -5.78 -9.09 -2.21
C HIS A 67 -5.47 -9.37 -0.73
N ASP A 68 -6.11 -8.65 0.19
CA ASP A 68 -6.01 -8.85 1.64
C ASP A 68 -6.67 -10.16 2.10
N GLU A 69 -5.94 -10.98 2.85
CA GLU A 69 -6.39 -12.31 3.29
C GLU A 69 -7.63 -12.23 4.20
N GLU A 70 -7.66 -11.30 5.15
CA GLU A 70 -8.79 -11.14 6.08
C GLU A 70 -10.08 -10.79 5.32
N THR A 71 -9.99 -9.89 4.34
CA THR A 71 -11.12 -9.46 3.52
C THR A 71 -11.61 -10.59 2.63
N ILE A 72 -10.68 -11.36 2.02
CA ILE A 72 -11.06 -12.55 1.24
C ILE A 72 -11.75 -13.57 2.13
N PHE A 73 -11.20 -13.91 3.30
CA PHE A 73 -11.84 -14.86 4.23
C PHE A 73 -13.21 -14.40 4.73
N ALA A 74 -13.42 -13.09 4.88
CA ALA A 74 -14.67 -12.52 5.36
C ALA A 74 -15.78 -12.42 4.29
N SER A 75 -15.44 -12.64 3.02
CA SER A 75 -16.38 -12.57 1.89
C SER A 75 -17.40 -13.72 1.92
N ASP A 76 -18.63 -13.46 1.47
CA ASP A 76 -19.66 -14.49 1.33
C ASP A 76 -19.43 -15.36 0.09
N PHE A 77 -18.89 -14.76 -0.97
CA PHE A 77 -18.69 -15.36 -2.27
C PHE A 77 -17.38 -14.86 -2.89
N LEU A 78 -16.60 -15.76 -3.49
CA LEU A 78 -15.32 -15.45 -4.11
C LEU A 78 -15.36 -15.80 -5.59
N VAL A 79 -14.86 -14.87 -6.42
CA VAL A 79 -14.55 -15.10 -7.84
C VAL A 79 -13.04 -14.87 -7.99
N ASP A 80 -12.32 -15.94 -8.32
CA ASP A 80 -10.87 -15.89 -8.49
C ASP A 80 -10.52 -15.91 -9.98
N LEU A 81 -9.70 -14.94 -10.40
CA LEU A 81 -9.27 -14.78 -11.78
C LEU A 81 -7.81 -15.22 -11.94
N GLY A 82 -7.50 -15.88 -13.05
CA GLY A 82 -6.15 -16.35 -13.32
C GLY A 82 -6.08 -17.14 -14.63
N PRO A 83 -5.21 -18.18 -14.70
CA PRO A 83 -4.19 -18.56 -13.72
C PRO A 83 -2.98 -17.61 -13.68
N PHE A 84 -2.83 -16.74 -14.69
CA PHE A 84 -1.76 -15.74 -14.78
C PHE A 84 -2.32 -14.34 -15.06
N ALA A 85 -1.44 -13.36 -15.23
CA ALA A 85 -1.80 -12.00 -15.63
C ALA A 85 -1.67 -11.78 -17.15
N GLY A 86 -2.29 -10.72 -17.67
CA GLY A 86 -2.19 -10.31 -19.06
C GLY A 86 -2.83 -11.30 -20.04
N LYS A 87 -2.17 -11.58 -21.18
CA LYS A 87 -2.69 -12.46 -22.23
C LYS A 87 -2.91 -13.92 -21.79
N ASN A 88 -2.28 -14.32 -20.68
CA ASN A 88 -2.36 -15.67 -20.14
C ASN A 88 -3.32 -15.75 -18.92
N GLY A 89 -4.07 -14.69 -18.66
CA GLY A 89 -5.11 -14.62 -17.64
C GLY A 89 -6.50 -14.47 -18.25
N GLY A 90 -7.44 -13.98 -17.45
CA GLY A 90 -8.80 -13.69 -17.89
C GLY A 90 -9.76 -14.87 -17.76
N GLU A 91 -9.35 -15.95 -17.11
CA GLU A 91 -10.21 -17.10 -16.82
C GLU A 91 -10.68 -17.07 -15.35
N VAL A 92 -11.91 -17.52 -15.12
CA VAL A 92 -12.41 -17.78 -13.76
C VAL A 92 -11.89 -19.14 -13.31
N VAL A 93 -10.88 -19.14 -12.44
CA VAL A 93 -10.21 -20.37 -11.97
C VAL A 93 -10.90 -20.98 -10.75
N ALA A 94 -11.63 -20.18 -9.98
CA ALA A 94 -12.51 -20.64 -8.91
C ALA A 94 -13.69 -19.67 -8.73
N THR A 95 -14.88 -20.20 -8.45
CA THR A 95 -16.07 -19.39 -8.16
C THR A 95 -17.01 -20.14 -7.22
N GLY A 96 -17.58 -19.47 -6.23
CA GLY A 96 -18.47 -20.09 -5.24
C GLY A 96 -18.44 -19.40 -3.87
N GLU A 97 -19.22 -19.95 -2.93
CA GLU A 97 -19.16 -19.53 -1.53
C GLU A 97 -17.73 -19.69 -0.99
N THR A 98 -17.21 -18.63 -0.37
CA THR A 98 -15.81 -18.55 0.03
C THR A 98 -15.43 -19.68 0.98
N ASN A 99 -16.30 -19.99 1.95
CA ASN A 99 -16.09 -21.08 2.92
C ASN A 99 -15.91 -22.47 2.24
N LYS A 100 -16.66 -22.74 1.17
CA LYS A 100 -16.59 -23.98 0.37
C LYS A 100 -15.36 -24.03 -0.51
N LEU A 101 -14.88 -22.88 -1.01
CA LEU A 101 -13.65 -22.80 -1.81
C LEU A 101 -12.38 -22.94 -0.94
N VAL A 102 -12.42 -22.39 0.27
CA VAL A 102 -11.33 -22.53 1.26
C VAL A 102 -11.25 -23.99 1.74
N ASN A 103 -12.39 -24.65 1.98
CA ASN A 103 -12.47 -26.05 2.40
C ASN A 103 -13.20 -26.93 1.36
N PRO A 104 -12.61 -27.18 0.18
CA PRO A 104 -13.31 -27.87 -0.89
C PRO A 104 -13.32 -29.39 -0.68
N SER A 105 -14.41 -30.03 -1.05
CA SER A 105 -14.50 -31.51 -1.11
C SER A 105 -13.67 -32.12 -2.26
N GLY A 106 -13.16 -31.29 -3.16
CA GLY A 106 -12.37 -31.70 -4.34
C GLY A 106 -11.15 -30.81 -4.57
N ARG A 107 -10.40 -31.09 -5.63
CA ARG A 107 -9.21 -30.30 -5.99
C ARG A 107 -9.63 -29.07 -6.79
N ILE A 108 -9.23 -27.89 -6.30
CA ILE A 108 -9.34 -26.61 -6.99
C ILE A 108 -7.93 -26.09 -7.24
N THR A 109 -7.66 -25.64 -8.46
CA THR A 109 -6.38 -25.06 -8.85
C THR A 109 -6.52 -23.54 -8.87
N SER A 110 -6.03 -22.88 -7.83
CA SER A 110 -6.05 -21.43 -7.68
C SER A 110 -4.83 -21.00 -6.87
N LEU A 111 -4.12 -19.97 -7.37
CA LEU A 111 -2.95 -19.43 -6.67
C LEU A 111 -3.37 -18.78 -5.35
N THR A 112 -4.47 -18.03 -5.37
CA THR A 112 -5.08 -17.39 -4.20
C THR A 112 -5.38 -18.43 -3.11
N LEU A 113 -6.07 -19.52 -3.47
CA LEU A 113 -6.41 -20.59 -2.54
C LEU A 113 -5.17 -21.36 -2.02
N ASP A 114 -4.10 -21.46 -2.81
CA ASP A 114 -2.84 -22.07 -2.36
C ASP A 114 -2.17 -21.25 -1.25
N TYR A 115 -2.20 -19.91 -1.33
CA TYR A 115 -1.68 -19.03 -0.29
C TYR A 115 -2.57 -19.03 0.96
N LEU A 116 -3.89 -18.87 0.79
CA LEU A 116 -4.84 -18.86 1.92
C LEU A 116 -4.80 -20.16 2.74
N LYS A 117 -4.49 -21.30 2.10
CA LYS A 117 -4.39 -22.62 2.76
C LYS A 117 -2.97 -22.93 3.26
N GLY A 118 -2.01 -22.02 3.10
CA GLY A 118 -0.62 -22.23 3.48
C GLY A 118 0.13 -23.28 2.66
N LYS A 119 -0.43 -23.77 1.54
CA LYS A 119 0.28 -24.65 0.60
C LYS A 119 1.46 -23.91 -0.05
N ARG A 120 1.27 -22.61 -0.28
CA ARG A 120 2.33 -21.66 -0.62
C ARG A 120 2.42 -20.63 0.49
N LYS A 121 3.62 -20.11 0.71
CA LYS A 121 3.90 -19.07 1.70
C LYS A 121 5.06 -18.21 1.24
N ILE A 122 5.08 -16.96 1.66
CA ILE A 122 6.23 -16.09 1.46
C ILE A 122 7.28 -16.48 2.50
N GLU A 123 8.46 -16.92 2.04
CA GLU A 123 9.54 -17.32 2.95
C GLU A 123 10.10 -16.12 3.71
N VAL A 124 10.24 -16.25 5.03
CA VAL A 124 10.90 -15.25 5.86
C VAL A 124 12.41 -15.49 5.81
N PRO A 125 13.23 -14.51 5.38
CA PRO A 125 14.67 -14.68 5.33
C PRO A 125 15.27 -15.04 6.70
N SER A 126 16.01 -16.14 6.76
CA SER A 126 16.59 -16.68 8.00
C SER A 126 17.79 -15.88 8.52
N ARG A 127 18.41 -15.04 7.68
CA ARG A 127 19.59 -14.23 8.03
C ARG A 127 19.39 -12.76 7.71
N ARG A 128 19.85 -11.90 8.61
CA ARG A 128 19.94 -10.45 8.41
C ARG A 128 21.41 -10.02 8.46
N THR A 129 21.88 -9.30 7.46
CA THR A 129 23.26 -8.79 7.40
C THR A 129 23.52 -7.83 8.56
N LYS A 130 24.76 -7.77 9.08
CA LYS A 130 25.18 -6.74 10.05
C LYS A 130 25.78 -5.55 9.30
N THR A 131 25.55 -4.34 9.79
CA THR A 131 26.07 -3.08 9.23
C THR A 131 26.23 -2.09 10.38
N THR A 132 27.23 -1.21 10.29
CA THR A 132 27.50 -0.15 11.27
C THR A 132 27.05 1.22 10.80
N GLU A 133 26.96 1.42 9.48
CA GLU A 133 26.56 2.68 8.87
C GLU A 133 25.07 2.95 9.05
N LYS A 134 24.75 4.22 9.31
CA LYS A 134 23.38 4.68 9.56
C LYS A 134 23.20 6.14 9.21
N ILE A 135 22.00 6.49 8.75
CA ILE A 135 21.51 7.87 8.71
C ILE A 135 20.93 8.18 10.08
N LYS A 136 21.19 9.38 10.60
CA LYS A 136 20.52 9.86 11.81
C LYS A 136 19.75 11.14 11.50
N LEU A 137 18.48 11.13 11.84
CA LEU A 137 17.59 12.28 11.80
C LEU A 137 17.38 12.74 13.24
N ILE A 138 17.76 13.98 13.57
CA ILE A 138 17.61 14.55 14.91
C ILE A 138 16.60 15.69 14.87
N GLY A 139 15.58 15.62 15.73
CA GLY A 139 14.56 16.63 15.93
C GLY A 139 13.63 16.79 14.74
N ALA A 140 13.13 15.68 14.18
CA ALA A 140 12.18 15.68 13.08
C ALA A 140 10.78 16.14 13.58
N ARG A 141 10.25 17.19 12.97
CA ARG A 141 9.09 17.95 13.49
C ARG A 141 8.11 18.44 12.42
N ALA A 142 8.09 17.82 11.24
CA ALA A 142 7.08 18.10 10.22
C ALA A 142 5.71 17.56 10.64
N ASN A 143 4.63 18.29 10.30
CA ASN A 143 3.24 17.91 10.58
C ASN A 143 3.02 17.47 12.03
N ASN A 144 2.60 16.22 12.24
CA ASN A 144 2.31 15.68 13.57
C ASN A 144 3.51 15.03 14.26
N LEU A 145 4.71 15.04 13.67
CA LEU A 145 5.93 14.49 14.27
C LEU A 145 6.31 15.27 15.54
N LYS A 146 6.55 14.54 16.63
CA LYS A 146 6.78 15.11 17.97
C LYS A 146 8.27 15.29 18.27
N ASN A 147 8.98 16.02 17.42
CA ASN A 147 10.42 16.25 17.55
C ASN A 147 11.21 14.94 17.73
N VAL A 148 11.05 14.02 16.78
CA VAL A 148 11.53 12.64 16.89
C VAL A 148 12.96 12.49 16.39
N ASP A 149 13.72 11.66 17.10
CA ASP A 149 15.07 11.24 16.70
C ASP A 149 15.00 9.82 16.14
N VAL A 150 15.57 9.57 14.96
CA VAL A 150 15.51 8.29 14.27
C VAL A 150 16.87 7.92 13.69
N GLU A 151 17.33 6.71 13.95
CA GLU A 151 18.48 6.11 13.31
C GLU A 151 18.03 5.05 12.29
N ILE A 152 18.44 5.19 11.03
CA ILE A 152 18.09 4.30 9.92
C ILE A 152 19.36 3.60 9.47
N PRO A 153 19.50 2.27 9.66
CA PRO A 153 20.70 1.55 9.25
C PRO A 153 20.78 1.47 7.72
N LEU A 154 21.98 1.73 7.18
CA LEU A 154 22.25 1.64 5.74
C LEU A 154 22.57 0.20 5.33
N ARG A 155 22.42 -0.10 4.04
CA ARG A 155 22.64 -1.44 3.46
C ARG A 155 21.71 -2.52 4.05
N LYS A 156 20.50 -2.12 4.42
CA LYS A 156 19.46 -2.97 4.98
C LYS A 156 18.13 -2.72 4.28
N LEU A 157 17.28 -3.75 4.24
CA LEU A 157 15.86 -3.56 4.00
C LEU A 157 15.24 -2.96 5.27
N VAL A 158 14.89 -1.67 5.22
CA VAL A 158 14.26 -0.95 6.33
C VAL A 158 12.80 -0.67 5.99
N CYS A 159 11.89 -1.03 6.90
CA CYS A 159 10.48 -0.74 6.79
C CYS A 159 10.09 0.37 7.78
N ILE A 160 9.33 1.36 7.33
CA ILE A 160 8.66 2.35 8.19
C ILE A 160 7.19 1.95 8.25
N SER A 161 6.76 1.37 9.38
CA SER A 161 5.39 0.91 9.60
C SER A 161 4.62 1.79 10.58
N GLY A 162 3.35 1.46 10.82
CA GLY A 162 2.46 2.17 11.72
C GLY A 162 1.11 2.52 11.09
N VAL A 163 0.15 2.91 11.93
CA VAL A 163 -1.24 3.19 11.52
C VAL A 163 -1.35 4.36 10.54
N SER A 164 -2.46 4.45 9.81
CA SER A 164 -2.71 5.61 8.95
C SER A 164 -2.67 6.91 9.77
N GLY A 165 -2.07 7.96 9.20
CA GLY A 165 -1.87 9.24 9.90
C GLY A 165 -0.76 9.26 10.97
N SER A 166 -0.01 8.18 11.21
CA SER A 166 1.07 8.17 12.23
C SER A 166 2.30 9.03 11.88
N GLY A 167 2.38 9.58 10.65
CA GLY A 167 3.49 10.40 10.20
C GLY A 167 4.54 9.66 9.34
N LYS A 168 4.26 8.42 8.87
CA LYS A 168 5.18 7.64 8.01
C LYS A 168 5.62 8.40 6.76
N SER A 169 4.66 8.88 5.97
CA SER A 169 4.93 9.60 4.73
C SER A 169 5.63 10.93 5.00
N THR A 170 5.28 11.62 6.09
CA THR A 170 5.96 12.84 6.53
C THR A 170 7.42 12.57 6.88
N LEU A 171 7.70 11.53 7.66
CA LEU A 171 9.07 11.15 8.00
C LEU A 171 9.88 10.77 6.76
N LEU A 172 9.30 9.99 5.85
CA LEU A 172 9.97 9.53 4.63
C LEU A 172 10.18 10.65 3.61
N HIS A 173 9.11 11.36 3.22
CA HIS A 173 9.16 12.34 2.14
C HIS A 173 9.62 13.71 2.62
N ASP A 174 8.93 14.28 3.61
CA ASP A 174 9.15 15.68 4.02
C ASP A 174 10.43 15.86 4.81
N VAL A 175 10.77 14.88 5.66
CA VAL A 175 11.96 14.94 6.50
C VAL A 175 13.15 14.28 5.84
N LEU A 176 13.09 12.99 5.51
CA LEU A 176 14.27 12.25 5.02
C LEU A 176 14.61 12.61 3.57
N TYR A 177 13.68 12.38 2.63
CA TYR A 177 13.96 12.47 1.19
C TYR A 177 14.28 13.90 0.76
N LYS A 178 13.43 14.89 1.07
CA LYS A 178 13.64 16.29 0.66
C LYS A 178 14.97 16.86 1.17
N ASN A 179 15.32 16.59 2.43
CA ASN A 179 16.61 17.06 2.98
C ASN A 179 17.82 16.38 2.32
N LEU A 180 17.78 15.06 2.12
CA LEU A 180 18.85 14.36 1.40
C LEU A 180 18.97 14.83 -0.05
N GLN A 181 17.84 15.05 -0.74
CA GLN A 181 17.82 15.56 -2.10
C GLN A 181 18.51 16.93 -2.18
N ARG A 182 18.18 17.86 -1.28
CA ARG A 182 18.84 19.19 -1.22
C ARG A 182 20.36 19.08 -1.05
N ILE A 183 20.80 18.24 -0.11
CA ILE A 183 22.22 17.99 0.15
C ILE A 183 22.91 17.44 -1.12
N LYS A 184 22.32 16.43 -1.77
CA LYS A 184 22.92 15.77 -2.93
C LYS A 184 22.87 16.62 -4.21
N SER A 185 21.86 17.46 -4.35
CA SER A 185 21.77 18.46 -5.42
C SER A 185 22.68 19.68 -5.19
N ARG A 186 23.48 19.70 -4.11
CA ARG A 186 24.35 20.83 -3.71
C ARG A 186 23.60 22.15 -3.62
N ILE A 187 22.32 22.09 -3.29
CA ILE A 187 21.51 23.28 -3.02
C ILE A 187 21.93 23.75 -1.64
N ASN A 188 22.52 24.94 -1.56
CA ASN A 188 22.89 25.55 -0.29
C ASN A 188 21.65 26.11 0.41
N ALA A 189 20.81 25.22 0.93
CA ALA A 189 19.60 25.54 1.67
C ALA A 189 19.64 24.88 3.06
N PRO A 190 19.05 25.53 4.09
CA PRO A 190 18.97 24.95 5.42
C PRO A 190 18.13 23.66 5.42
N LEU A 191 18.36 22.83 6.44
CA LEU A 191 17.49 21.69 6.70
C LEU A 191 16.07 22.19 7.03
N GLU A 192 15.07 21.50 6.50
CA GLU A 192 13.67 21.77 6.83
C GLU A 192 13.11 20.70 7.75
N HIS A 193 12.30 21.14 8.72
CA HIS A 193 11.60 20.27 9.68
C HIS A 193 12.49 19.28 10.43
N LEU A 194 13.79 19.54 10.49
CA LEU A 194 14.81 18.67 11.06
C LEU A 194 15.92 19.54 11.67
N SER A 195 16.44 19.15 12.83
CA SER A 195 17.49 19.91 13.51
C SER A 195 18.89 19.53 13.00
N LYS A 196 19.17 18.23 12.86
CA LYS A 196 20.45 17.73 12.33
C LYS A 196 20.25 16.47 11.50
N LEU A 197 21.13 16.27 10.53
CA LEU A 197 21.19 15.08 9.69
C LEU A 197 22.65 14.58 9.64
N PHE A 198 22.87 13.32 10.00
CA PHE A 198 24.19 12.66 9.95
C PHE A 198 24.16 11.41 9.08
N GLY A 199 25.32 10.97 8.61
CA GLY A 199 25.46 9.74 7.81
C GLY A 199 25.06 9.91 6.33
N ASN A 200 24.95 11.14 5.85
CA ASN A 200 24.65 11.41 4.44
C ASN A 200 25.87 11.13 3.55
N GLU A 201 27.07 11.18 4.10
CA GLU A 201 28.35 10.90 3.47
C GLU A 201 28.46 9.46 2.95
N TYR A 202 27.67 8.54 3.51
CA TYR A 202 27.61 7.13 3.08
C TYR A 202 26.69 6.89 1.88
N ILE A 203 26.09 7.94 1.31
CA ILE A 203 25.07 7.85 0.25
C ILE A 203 25.52 8.64 -0.96
N ASP A 204 25.77 7.98 -2.09
CA ASP A 204 26.17 8.69 -3.31
C ASP A 204 24.97 9.18 -4.11
N LYS A 205 23.96 8.32 -4.29
CA LYS A 205 22.78 8.58 -5.10
C LYS A 205 21.50 8.30 -4.33
N LEU A 206 20.54 9.20 -4.48
CA LEU A 206 19.19 9.07 -3.94
C LEU A 206 18.21 8.86 -5.09
N VAL A 207 17.39 7.81 -5.01
CA VAL A 207 16.34 7.50 -5.98
C VAL A 207 15.04 7.30 -5.19
N MET A 208 14.00 8.06 -5.53
CA MET A 208 12.64 7.82 -5.07
C MET A 208 11.91 7.04 -6.16
N VAL A 209 11.24 5.97 -5.77
CA VAL A 209 10.28 5.27 -6.61
C VAL A 209 8.94 5.41 -5.89
N ASP A 210 8.03 6.17 -6.48
CA ASP A 210 6.70 6.43 -5.94
C ASP A 210 5.62 5.96 -6.92
N GLN A 211 4.36 6.27 -6.60
CA GLN A 211 3.21 5.90 -7.43
C GLN A 211 2.91 6.93 -8.53
N SER A 212 3.83 7.87 -8.81
CA SER A 212 3.62 8.82 -9.89
C SER A 212 3.56 8.10 -11.25
N PRO A 213 2.71 8.55 -12.19
CA PRO A 213 2.63 7.92 -13.50
C PRO A 213 3.98 7.89 -14.21
N ILE A 214 4.32 6.72 -14.76
CA ILE A 214 5.56 6.43 -15.49
C ILE A 214 5.77 7.38 -16.69
N GLY A 215 4.69 7.94 -17.22
CA GLY A 215 4.70 9.11 -18.09
C GLY A 215 3.30 9.68 -18.25
N ARG A 216 3.22 10.94 -18.70
CA ARG A 216 1.95 11.67 -18.88
C ARG A 216 1.45 11.69 -20.32
N SER A 217 2.07 10.92 -21.21
CA SER A 217 1.74 10.88 -22.64
C SER A 217 1.44 9.46 -23.10
N PRO A 218 0.58 9.27 -24.12
CA PRO A 218 0.35 7.95 -24.73
C PRO A 218 1.59 7.29 -25.33
N ARG A 219 2.68 8.06 -25.54
CA ARG A 219 3.96 7.55 -26.05
C ARG A 219 4.82 6.92 -24.94
N SER A 220 4.47 7.14 -23.68
CA SER A 220 5.15 6.57 -22.53
C SER A 220 4.56 5.19 -22.24
N ASN A 221 5.34 4.16 -22.54
CA ASN A 221 5.03 2.77 -22.23
C ASN A 221 6.22 2.11 -21.49
N PRO A 222 6.04 0.91 -20.91
CA PRO A 222 7.10 0.22 -20.18
C PRO A 222 8.41 0.10 -20.96
N ALA A 223 8.36 -0.20 -22.28
CA ALA A 223 9.56 -0.33 -23.11
C ALA A 223 10.33 0.99 -23.25
N THR A 224 9.63 2.10 -23.48
CA THR A 224 10.25 3.43 -23.52
C THR A 224 10.80 3.88 -22.17
N TYR A 225 10.20 3.43 -21.06
CA TYR A 225 10.62 3.80 -19.72
C TYR A 225 11.86 3.03 -19.26
N THR A 226 11.97 1.74 -19.61
CA THR A 226 13.14 0.91 -19.32
C THR A 226 14.29 1.13 -20.29
N GLY A 227 14.12 1.99 -21.31
CA GLY A 227 15.12 2.22 -22.35
C GLY A 227 15.28 1.07 -23.33
N THR A 228 14.34 0.12 -23.34
CA THR A 228 14.34 -1.01 -24.27
C THR A 228 13.68 -0.54 -25.56
N SER A 229 14.44 0.15 -26.40
CA SER A 229 14.05 0.37 -27.79
C SER A 229 13.96 -0.98 -28.48
N ILE A 230 12.80 -1.29 -29.08
CA ILE A 230 12.67 -2.41 -30.00
C ILE A 230 13.57 -2.06 -31.20
N ILE A 231 14.72 -2.73 -31.29
CA ILE A 231 15.53 -2.83 -32.52
C ILE A 231 14.96 -4.01 -33.30
#